data_AF-A0A075HRV1-F1
#
_entry.id   AF-A0A075HRV1-F1
#
_cell.length_a   1.000
_cell.length_b   1.000
_cell.length_c   1.000
_cell.angle_alpha   90.00
_cell.angle_beta   90.00
_cell.angle_gamma   90.00
#
_symmetry.space_group_name_H-M   'P 1'
#
loop_
_entity.id
_entity.type
_entity.pdbx_description
1 polymer ?
#
loop_
_entity_poly.entity_id
_entity_poly.type
_entity_poly.pdbx_seq_one_letter_code
_entity_poly.pdbx_strand_id
1 'polypeptide(L)'
;MDYVKLYPDLRLRIFEMVGIYANRFSIPEPKILLTTREVLDMPREITEGARTSAYKYLGLSYNKQSLIFINVRKISNEKDLDNTIVHELIHQRFPYLSHGKRFNKLVRQGLKGKQFLPYQKRK
;
A
#
# COMPACT_ATOMS: atom_id res chain seq x y z
N MET A 1 8.15 9.20 25.14
CA MET A 1 8.28 8.20 24.05
C MET A 1 8.26 8.97 22.74
N ASP A 2 9.45 9.23 22.21
CA ASP A 2 9.74 10.12 21.07
C ASP A 2 9.33 9.49 19.74
N TYR A 3 8.02 9.32 19.55
CA TYR A 3 7.47 9.19 18.21
C TYR A 3 7.60 10.56 17.51
N VAL A 4 7.79 10.57 16.19
CA VAL A 4 7.73 11.78 15.32
C VAL A 4 9.05 12.52 15.05
N LYS A 5 10.12 11.80 14.72
CA LYS A 5 10.94 12.17 13.56
C LYS A 5 10.86 11.04 12.56
N LEU A 6 9.97 11.16 11.58
CA LEU A 6 10.06 10.39 10.34
C LEU A 6 11.38 10.80 9.70
N TYR A 7 12.45 10.06 9.99
CA TYR A 7 13.75 10.28 9.37
C TYR A 7 13.56 10.15 7.84
N PRO A 8 14.26 10.98 7.04
CA PRO A 8 14.36 10.78 5.59
C PRO A 8 14.58 9.32 5.20
N ASP A 9 15.33 8.59 6.03
CA ASP A 9 15.63 7.16 5.90
C ASP A 9 14.38 6.26 5.90
N LEU A 10 13.40 6.49 6.78
CA LEU A 10 12.18 5.69 6.80
C LEU A 10 11.30 5.98 5.59
N ARG A 11 11.22 7.25 5.18
CA ARG A 11 10.50 7.63 3.96
C ARG A 11 11.14 6.97 2.74
N LEU A 12 12.45 7.13 2.57
CA LEU A 12 13.19 6.53 1.47
C LEU A 12 12.99 5.02 1.43
N ARG A 13 13.15 4.35 2.58
CA ARG A 13 12.94 2.90 2.70
C ARG A 13 11.54 2.47 2.27
N ILE A 14 10.49 3.18 2.69
CA ILE A 14 9.11 2.85 2.28
C ILE A 14 8.97 2.94 0.76
N PHE A 15 9.52 4.00 0.15
CA PHE A 15 9.46 4.20 -1.29
C PHE A 15 10.21 3.08 -2.03
N GLU A 16 11.42 2.73 -1.60
CA GLU A 16 12.19 1.61 -2.16
C GLU A 16 11.44 0.28 -2.06
N MET A 17 10.87 -0.02 -0.89
CA MET A 17 10.09 -1.24 -0.67
C MET A 17 8.87 -1.28 -1.60
N VAL A 18 8.13 -0.17 -1.70
CA VAL A 18 6.98 -0.06 -2.61
C VAL A 18 7.40 -0.28 -4.06
N GLY A 19 8.49 0.34 -4.52
CA GLY A 19 9.02 0.14 -5.87
C GLY A 19 9.40 -1.31 -6.15
N ILE A 20 10.10 -1.96 -5.21
CA ILE A 20 10.47 -3.39 -5.31
C ILE A 20 9.23 -4.27 -5.43
N TYR A 21 8.23 -4.09 -4.56
CA TYR A 21 7.02 -4.91 -4.58
C TYR A 21 6.14 -4.59 -5.79
N ALA A 22 6.00 -3.33 -6.19
CA ALA A 22 5.25 -2.92 -7.38
C ALA A 22 5.82 -3.59 -8.64
N ASN A 23 7.14 -3.58 -8.79
CA ASN A 23 7.83 -4.27 -9.88
C ASN A 23 7.58 -5.79 -9.84
N ARG A 24 7.73 -6.45 -8.68
CA ARG A 24 7.41 -7.88 -8.51
C ARG A 24 5.96 -8.20 -8.85
N PHE A 25 5.06 -7.25 -8.58
CA PHE A 25 3.64 -7.38 -8.85
C PHE A 25 3.25 -6.84 -10.23
N SER A 26 4.20 -6.48 -11.08
CA SER A 26 3.95 -6.00 -12.45
C SER A 26 2.84 -4.94 -12.50
N ILE A 27 2.85 -4.03 -11.53
CA ILE A 27 1.99 -2.85 -11.48
C ILE A 27 2.87 -1.59 -11.53
N PRO A 28 2.36 -0.48 -12.05
CA PRO A 28 3.01 0.81 -11.88
C PRO A 28 3.22 1.12 -10.39
N GLU A 29 4.30 1.83 -10.08
CA GLU A 29 4.53 2.31 -8.73
C GLU A 29 3.44 3.33 -8.35
N PRO A 30 2.65 3.08 -7.29
CA PRO A 30 1.60 4.00 -6.90
C PRO A 30 2.19 5.22 -6.19
N LYS A 31 1.46 6.33 -6.22
CA LYS A 31 1.72 7.45 -5.32
C LYS A 31 1.52 7.00 -3.87
N ILE A 32 2.43 7.40 -2.99
CA ILE A 32 2.43 6.99 -1.58
C ILE A 32 2.11 8.19 -0.70
N LEU A 33 1.11 8.05 0.16
CA LEU A 33 0.84 8.97 1.26
C LEU A 33 1.25 8.28 2.57
N LEU A 34 1.96 8.99 3.43
CA LEU A 34 2.50 8.46 4.69
C LEU A 34 1.77 9.01 5.91
N THR A 35 1.07 10.13 5.77
CA THR A 35 0.36 10.78 6.86
C THR A 35 -1.11 11.01 6.52
N THR A 36 -1.96 11.03 7.56
CA THR A 36 -3.36 11.44 7.40
C THR A 36 -3.48 12.88 6.89
N ARG A 37 -2.48 13.72 7.14
CA ARG A 37 -2.43 15.08 6.60
C ARG A 37 -2.26 15.05 5.08
N GLU A 38 -1.32 14.27 4.56
CA GLU A 38 -1.16 14.10 3.10
C GLU A 38 -2.44 13.54 2.44
N VAL A 39 -3.19 12.64 3.12
CA VAL A 39 -4.52 12.19 2.65
C VAL A 39 -5.51 13.36 2.58
N LEU A 40 -5.54 14.22 3.59
CA LEU A 40 -6.41 15.40 3.64
C LEU A 40 -5.95 16.52 2.69
N ASP A 41 -4.69 16.54 2.24
CA ASP A 41 -4.22 17.54 1.28
C ASP A 41 -4.51 17.13 -0.18
N MET A 42 -4.79 15.84 -0.43
CA MET A 42 -5.26 15.38 -1.75
C MET A 42 -6.66 15.92 -2.09
N PRO A 43 -6.98 16.13 -3.38
CA PRO A 43 -8.35 16.38 -3.84
C PRO A 43 -9.36 15.38 -3.25
N ARG A 44 -10.55 15.87 -2.92
CA ARG A 44 -11.57 15.09 -2.22
C ARG A 44 -12.02 13.87 -3.03
N GLU A 45 -12.14 14.05 -4.34
CA GLU A 45 -12.57 13.07 -5.33
C GLU A 45 -11.57 11.90 -5.43
N ILE A 46 -10.29 12.17 -5.19
CA ILE A 46 -9.23 11.16 -5.24
C ILE A 46 -9.24 10.28 -3.99
N THR A 47 -9.60 10.85 -2.83
CA THR A 47 -9.56 10.15 -1.54
C THR A 47 -10.95 9.77 -1.01
N GLU A 48 -11.97 9.84 -1.88
CA GLU A 48 -13.35 9.58 -1.53
C GLU A 48 -13.56 8.20 -0.89
N GLY A 49 -14.55 8.09 0.01
CA GLY A 49 -14.92 6.85 0.70
C GLY A 49 -14.07 6.53 1.93
N ALA A 50 -12.81 6.96 2.00
CA ALA A 50 -11.93 6.67 3.13
C ALA A 50 -11.15 7.89 3.68
N ARG A 51 -11.29 9.07 3.09
CA ARG A 51 -10.60 10.30 3.51
C ARG A 51 -10.72 10.61 5.01
N THR A 52 -11.94 10.61 5.55
CA THR A 52 -12.21 10.97 6.96
C THR A 52 -11.99 9.82 7.93
N SER A 53 -11.79 8.59 7.43
CA SER A 53 -11.58 7.39 8.23
C SER A 53 -10.17 6.80 8.11
N ALA A 54 -9.30 7.37 7.26
CA ALA A 54 -7.94 6.87 7.00
C ALA A 54 -7.13 6.63 8.29
N TYR A 55 -7.28 7.50 9.29
CA TYR A 55 -6.61 7.38 10.59
C TYR A 55 -6.89 6.05 11.32
N LYS A 56 -8.00 5.37 11.00
CA LYS A 56 -8.37 4.09 11.61
C LYS A 56 -7.52 2.92 11.12
N TYR A 57 -6.93 3.01 9.93
CA TYR A 57 -6.27 1.89 9.26
C TYR A 57 -4.74 1.96 9.35
N LEU A 58 -4.08 0.81 9.17
CA LEU A 58 -2.62 0.71 8.97
C LEU A 58 -2.23 1.12 7.56
N GLY A 59 -3.06 0.79 6.58
CA GLY A 59 -2.92 1.20 5.19
C GLY A 59 -4.27 1.26 4.49
N LEU A 60 -4.30 1.92 3.33
CA LEU A 60 -5.45 1.97 2.44
C LEU A 60 -4.99 2.03 0.99
N SER A 61 -5.70 1.31 0.13
CA SER A 61 -5.56 1.40 -1.32
C SER A 61 -6.76 2.15 -1.92
N TYR A 62 -6.49 3.24 -2.64
CA TYR A 62 -7.51 3.98 -3.38
C TYR A 62 -7.61 3.41 -4.80
N ASN A 63 -8.23 2.23 -4.95
CA ASN A 63 -8.15 1.39 -6.18
C ASN A 63 -8.53 2.08 -7.51
N LYS A 64 -9.30 3.17 -7.49
CA LYS A 64 -9.61 3.95 -8.72
C LYS A 64 -8.42 4.79 -9.20
N GLN A 65 -7.41 4.93 -8.34
CA GLN A 65 -6.20 5.71 -8.56
C GLN A 65 -4.98 4.83 -8.25
N SER A 66 -3.85 5.11 -8.89
CA SER A 66 -2.57 4.49 -8.51
C SER A 66 -2.04 5.19 -7.26
N LEU A 67 -2.69 4.97 -6.13
CA LEU A 67 -2.49 5.69 -4.87
C LEU A 67 -2.72 4.77 -3.67
N ILE A 68 -1.75 4.73 -2.76
CA ILE A 68 -1.85 4.05 -1.47
C ILE A 68 -1.52 4.99 -0.32
N PHE A 69 -2.09 4.71 0.84
CA PHE A 69 -1.76 5.34 2.10
C PHE A 69 -1.17 4.29 3.04
N ILE A 70 -0.04 4.62 3.69
CA ILE A 70 0.60 3.82 4.72
C ILE A 70 0.68 4.68 5.99
N ASN A 71 -0.03 4.28 7.03
CA ASN A 71 -0.11 5.05 8.27
C ASN A 71 1.12 4.79 9.14
N VAL A 72 2.21 5.51 8.86
CA VAL A 72 3.50 5.35 9.56
C VAL A 72 3.42 5.57 11.08
N ARG A 73 2.40 6.29 11.58
CA ARG A 73 2.16 6.46 13.02
C ARG A 73 1.63 5.20 13.71
N LYS A 74 1.00 4.28 12.95
CA LYS A 74 0.44 3.03 13.46
C LYS A 74 1.31 1.81 13.18
N ILE A 75 2.30 1.93 12.28
CA ILE A 75 3.26 0.86 12.01
C ILE A 75 4.19 0.73 13.22
N SER A 76 4.19 -0.45 13.83
CA SER A 76 4.96 -0.70 15.07
C SER A 76 6.33 -1.33 14.82
N ASN A 77 6.49 -2.03 13.68
CA ASN A 77 7.70 -2.76 13.34
C ASN A 77 7.78 -3.02 11.82
N GLU A 78 8.92 -3.56 11.36
CA GLU A 78 9.19 -3.83 9.95
C GLU A 78 8.26 -4.88 9.33
N LYS A 79 7.89 -5.92 10.08
CA LYS A 79 6.99 -6.96 9.59
C LYS A 79 5.59 -6.40 9.30
N ASP A 80 5.11 -5.51 10.16
CA ASP A 80 3.84 -4.80 9.94
C ASP A 80 3.92 -3.88 8.71
N LEU A 81 5.08 -3.24 8.50
CA LEU A 81 5.32 -2.39 7.34
C LEU A 81 5.26 -3.20 6.04
N ASP A 82 6.04 -4.28 5.95
CA ASP A 82 6.07 -5.19 4.81
C ASP A 82 4.68 -5.73 4.48
N ASN A 83 3.99 -6.22 5.51
CA ASN A 83 2.66 -6.78 5.34
C ASN A 83 1.66 -5.73 4.86
N THR A 84 1.72 -4.50 5.38
CA THR A 84 0.84 -3.41 4.96
C THR A 84 1.12 -3.00 3.51
N ILE A 85 2.38 -2.82 3.13
CA ILE A 85 2.76 -2.48 1.75
C ILE A 85 2.28 -3.57 0.78
N VAL A 86 2.59 -4.84 1.04
CA VAL A 86 2.15 -5.94 0.18
C VAL A 86 0.63 -6.02 0.12
N HIS A 87 -0.07 -5.82 1.23
CA HIS A 87 -1.53 -5.82 1.28
C HIS A 87 -2.14 -4.78 0.33
N GLU A 88 -1.71 -3.52 0.44
CA GLU A 88 -2.27 -2.45 -0.38
C GLU A 88 -1.90 -2.60 -1.86
N LEU A 89 -0.70 -3.09 -2.18
CA LEU A 89 -0.29 -3.34 -3.56
C LEU A 89 -1.04 -4.54 -4.20
N ILE A 90 -1.44 -5.54 -3.41
CA ILE A 90 -2.32 -6.60 -3.92
C ILE A 90 -3.71 -6.06 -4.24
N HIS A 91 -4.24 -5.08 -3.49
CA HIS A 91 -5.49 -4.38 -3.86
C HIS A 91 -5.34 -3.56 -5.13
N GLN A 92 -4.23 -2.84 -5.30
CA GLN A 92 -3.93 -2.13 -6.55
C GLN A 92 -3.92 -3.08 -7.77
N ARG A 93 -3.34 -4.26 -7.59
CA ARG A 93 -3.29 -5.25 -8.66
C ARG A 93 -4.61 -5.97 -8.93
N PHE A 94 -5.34 -6.32 -7.88
CA PHE A 94 -6.55 -7.10 -7.94
C PHE A 94 -7.70 -6.34 -7.26
N PRO A 95 -8.16 -5.22 -7.83
CA PRO A 95 -9.10 -4.31 -7.16
C PRO A 95 -10.47 -4.92 -6.87
N TYR A 96 -10.82 -6.01 -7.55
CA TYR A 96 -12.06 -6.76 -7.38
C TYR A 96 -11.96 -7.87 -6.32
N LEU A 97 -10.78 -8.12 -5.74
CA LEU A 97 -10.54 -9.24 -4.85
C LEU A 97 -10.77 -8.84 -3.39
N SER A 98 -11.83 -9.38 -2.79
CA SER A 98 -12.12 -9.19 -1.36
C SER A 98 -11.14 -9.98 -0.46
N HIS A 99 -11.09 -9.59 0.82
CA HIS A 99 -10.26 -10.18 1.88
C HIS A 99 -10.63 -11.62 2.25
N GLY A 100 -10.48 -12.56 1.32
CA GLY A 100 -10.72 -13.98 1.50
C GLY A 100 -9.45 -14.83 1.44
N LYS A 101 -9.62 -16.16 1.44
CA LYS A 101 -8.52 -17.14 1.35
C LYS A 101 -7.59 -16.88 0.16
N ARG A 102 -8.15 -16.49 -0.99
CA ARG A 102 -7.37 -16.17 -2.20
C ARG A 102 -6.51 -14.94 -2.01
N PHE A 103 -7.06 -13.85 -1.48
CA PHE A 103 -6.32 -12.63 -1.16
C PHE A 103 -5.18 -12.92 -0.19
N ASN A 104 -5.47 -13.60 0.92
CA ASN A 104 -4.47 -13.95 1.93
C ASN A 104 -3.35 -14.85 1.37
N LYS A 105 -3.67 -15.72 0.40
CA LYS A 105 -2.66 -16.51 -0.31
C LYS A 105 -1.74 -15.61 -1.14
N LEU A 106 -2.28 -14.61 -1.82
CA LEU A 106 -1.50 -13.67 -2.64
C LEU A 106 -0.58 -12.79 -1.79
N VAL A 107 -1.09 -12.26 -0.67
CA VAL A 107 -0.27 -11.50 0.30
C VAL A 107 0.90 -12.33 0.80
N ARG A 108 0.64 -13.57 1.25
CA ARG A 108 1.72 -14.48 1.68
C ARG A 108 2.72 -14.81 0.57
N GLN A 109 2.26 -14.94 -0.68
CA GLN A 109 3.16 -15.15 -1.81
C GLN A 109 4.01 -13.92 -2.10
N GLY A 110 3.43 -12.73 -2.03
CA GLY A 110 4.14 -11.46 -2.20
C GLY A 110 5.24 -11.28 -1.16
N LEU A 111 4.93 -11.52 0.11
CA LEU A 111 5.91 -11.51 1.22
C LEU A 111 7.04 -12.53 1.04
N LYS A 112 6.77 -13.66 0.37
CA LYS A 112 7.78 -14.67 0.01
C LYS A 112 8.60 -14.31 -1.24
N GLY A 113 8.44 -13.10 -1.78
CA GLY A 113 9.18 -12.64 -2.96
C GLY A 113 8.62 -13.14 -4.30
N LYS A 114 7.37 -13.64 -4.35
CA LYS A 114 6.78 -14.07 -5.61
C LYS A 114 6.75 -12.92 -6.62
N GLN A 115 7.35 -13.18 -7.78
CA GLN A 115 7.10 -12.40 -8.98
C GLN A 115 5.87 -12.95 -9.69
N PHE A 116 5.11 -12.04 -10.24
CA PHE A 116 3.97 -12.39 -11.04
C PHE A 116 4.18 -11.91 -12.46
N LEU A 117 3.50 -12.54 -13.41
CA LEU A 117 3.55 -12.10 -14.79
C LEU A 117 2.71 -10.83 -15.00
N PRO A 118 3.06 -9.98 -15.98
CA PRO A 118 2.21 -8.89 -16.42
C PRO A 118 0.80 -9.37 -16.73
N TYR A 119 -0.19 -8.49 -16.57
CA TYR A 119 -1.57 -8.83 -16.91
C TYR A 119 -1.68 -9.19 -18.39
N GLN A 120 -2.08 -10.43 -18.67
CA GLN A 120 -2.39 -10.89 -20.02
C GLN A 120 -3.92 -10.87 -20.18
N LYS A 121 -4.43 -9.96 -21.00
CA LYS A 121 -5.85 -9.99 -21.39
C LYS A 121 -6.09 -11.31 -22.12
N ARG A 122 -6.97 -12.16 -21.58
CA ARG A 122 -7.37 -13.40 -22.28
C ARG A 122 -8.01 -13.00 -23.61
N LYS A 123 -7.53 -13.58 -24.71
CA LYS A 123 -8.13 -13.44 -26.04
C LYS A 123 -9.51 -14.08 -26.06
#